data_AF-A0A3D4V225-F1
#
_entry.id   AF-A0A3D4V225-F1
#
_cell.length_a   1.000
_cell.length_b   1.000
_cell.length_c   1.000
_cell.angle_alpha   90.00
_cell.angle_beta   90.00
_cell.angle_gamma   90.00
#
_symmetry.space_group_name_H-M   'P 1'
#
loop_
_entity.id
_entity.type
_entity.pdbx_description
1 polymer ?
#
loop_
_entity_poly.entity_id
_entity_poly.type
_entity_poly.pdbx_seq_one_letter_code
_entity_poly.pdbx_strand_id
1 'polypeptide(L)'
;MTVETIPNTFEKFNGTGSQATEYTYSFTPYEADDVLVYVKESGSWVLKTVTSHYTHNSGTKKIQFVTGQVPASGTANILILRKTDITNPKTDFQPGSSIRAQD
;
A
#
# COMPACT_ATOMS: atom_id res chain seq x y z
N MET A 1 16.04 -21.82 -12.88
CA MET A 1 14.83 -20.98 -13.08
C MET A 1 14.45 -20.41 -11.73
N THR A 2 14.93 -19.21 -11.42
CA THR A 2 14.42 -18.46 -10.27
C THR A 2 13.04 -17.97 -10.65
N VAL A 3 12.01 -18.54 -10.03
CA VAL A 3 10.64 -18.02 -10.15
C VAL A 3 10.68 -16.66 -9.47
N GLU A 4 10.63 -15.59 -10.27
CA GLU A 4 10.48 -14.24 -9.77
C GLU A 4 9.07 -14.15 -9.16
N THR A 5 9.01 -14.20 -7.83
CA THR A 5 7.75 -14.02 -7.10
C THR A 5 7.23 -12.62 -7.39
N ILE A 6 6.02 -12.52 -7.92
CA ILE A 6 5.36 -11.22 -8.10
C ILE A 6 5.29 -10.54 -6.73
N PRO A 7 5.92 -9.38 -6.54
CA PRO A 7 5.91 -8.70 -5.24
C PRO A 7 4.48 -8.30 -4.88
N ASN A 8 4.07 -8.58 -3.65
CA ASN A 8 2.76 -8.19 -3.14
C ASN A 8 2.63 -6.67 -3.19
N THR A 9 1.57 -6.16 -3.80
CA THR A 9 1.31 -4.71 -3.85
C THR A 9 0.47 -4.23 -2.66
N PHE A 10 0.05 -5.14 -1.78
CA PHE A 10 -0.68 -4.80 -0.57
C PHE A 10 -0.41 -5.81 0.55
N GLU A 11 -0.56 -5.34 1.78
CA GLU A 11 -0.45 -6.14 3.00
C GLU A 11 -1.52 -5.72 4.00
N LYS A 12 -2.01 -6.69 4.77
CA LYS A 12 -2.98 -6.46 5.84
C LYS A 12 -2.33 -6.72 7.18
N PHE A 13 -2.65 -5.86 8.14
CA PHE A 13 -2.15 -5.95 9.50
C PHE A 13 -3.28 -5.94 10.52
N ASN A 14 -2.97 -6.48 11.69
CA ASN A 14 -3.84 -6.37 12.86
C ASN A 14 -3.51 -5.08 13.61
N GLY A 15 -4.52 -4.25 13.85
CA GLY A 15 -4.43 -3.17 14.82
C GLY A 15 -4.10 -3.76 16.20
N THR A 16 -3.33 -3.02 17.00
CA THR A 16 -2.93 -3.44 18.36
C THR A 16 -3.53 -2.54 19.43
N GLY A 17 -4.10 -1.38 19.06
CA GLY A 17 -4.47 -0.33 20.00
C GLY A 17 -3.27 0.38 20.63
N SER A 18 -2.03 0.08 20.20
CA SER A 18 -0.80 0.68 20.74
C SER A 18 -0.13 1.61 19.74
N GLN A 19 0.19 2.82 20.19
CA GLN A 19 0.94 3.80 19.38
C GLN A 19 2.36 3.34 19.07
N ALA A 20 2.96 2.51 19.93
CA ALA A 20 4.33 2.05 19.74
C ALA A 20 4.47 1.02 18.60
N THR A 21 3.36 0.53 18.04
CA THR A 21 3.40 -0.45 16.95
C THR A 21 3.78 0.19 15.63
N GLU A 22 4.85 -0.32 15.03
CA GLU A 22 5.24 -0.05 13.65
C GLU A 22 4.76 -1.16 12.72
N TYR A 23 4.23 -0.77 11.57
CA TYR A 23 3.77 -1.68 10.52
C TYR A 23 4.77 -1.64 9.37
N THR A 24 5.47 -2.76 9.15
CA THR A 24 6.48 -2.89 8.10
C THR A 24 5.89 -3.61 6.90
N TYR A 25 5.96 -2.99 5.72
CA TYR A 25 5.51 -3.59 4.47
C TYR A 25 6.72 -3.99 3.59
N SER A 26 6.52 -4.93 2.68
CA SER A 26 7.58 -5.58 1.89
C SER A 26 7.82 -4.92 0.53
N PHE A 27 6.79 -4.34 -0.09
CA PHE A 27 6.92 -3.71 -1.39
C PHE A 27 7.83 -2.48 -1.39
N THR A 28 8.40 -2.18 -2.56
CA THR A 28 9.21 -0.98 -2.75
C THR A 28 8.33 0.14 -3.30
N PRO A 29 8.16 1.26 -2.56
CA PRO A 29 7.55 2.47 -3.09
C PRO A 29 8.58 3.20 -3.95
N TYR A 30 8.14 3.91 -4.99
CA TYR A 30 9.02 4.80 -5.76
C TYR A 30 9.01 6.21 -5.17
N GLU A 31 7.88 6.64 -4.64
CA GLU A 31 7.70 7.89 -3.90
C GLU A 31 7.00 7.64 -2.56
N ALA A 32 7.12 8.55 -1.59
CA ALA A 32 6.44 8.39 -0.30
C ALA A 32 4.92 8.32 -0.46
N ASP A 33 4.38 9.11 -1.39
CA ASP A 33 2.94 9.17 -1.72
C ASP A 33 2.44 7.93 -2.49
N ASP A 34 3.33 7.00 -2.85
CA ASP A 34 2.93 5.69 -3.40
C ASP A 34 2.37 4.74 -2.33
N VAL A 35 2.37 5.11 -1.05
CA VAL A 35 1.90 4.25 0.04
C VAL A 35 0.56 4.75 0.56
N LEU A 36 -0.49 4.00 0.27
CA LEU A 36 -1.84 4.26 0.75
C LEU A 36 -2.13 3.38 1.97
N VAL A 37 -2.62 4.01 3.04
CA VAL A 37 -3.00 3.32 4.28
C VAL A 37 -4.50 3.46 4.49
N TYR A 38 -5.19 2.34 4.59
CA TYR A 38 -6.61 2.26 4.92
C TYR A 38 -6.80 1.60 6.27
N VAL A 39 -7.76 2.09 7.04
CA VAL A 39 -8.21 1.48 8.30
C VAL A 39 -9.67 1.12 8.18
N LYS A 40 -10.05 -0.06 8.69
CA LYS A 40 -11.44 -0.51 8.69
C LYS A 40 -12.20 0.13 9.84
N GLU A 41 -13.16 0.98 9.53
CA GLU A 41 -14.00 1.71 10.49
C GLU A 41 -15.47 1.42 10.18
N SER A 42 -16.21 0.94 11.18
CA SER A 42 -17.65 0.62 11.04
C SER A 42 -17.98 -0.23 9.81
N GLY A 43 -17.08 -1.15 9.45
CA GLY A 43 -17.24 -2.06 8.30
C GLY A 43 -16.68 -1.56 6.97
N SER A 44 -16.29 -0.29 6.85
CA SER A 44 -15.80 0.32 5.62
C SER A 44 -14.30 0.65 5.68
N TRP A 45 -13.61 0.64 4.53
CA TRP A 45 -12.21 1.06 4.44
C TRP A 45 -12.12 2.57 4.30
N VAL A 46 -11.45 3.21 5.25
CA VAL A 46 -11.25 4.66 5.29
C VAL A 46 -9.80 4.98 5.00
N LEU A 47 -9.55 5.78 3.95
CA LEU A 47 -8.21 6.26 3.60
C LEU A 47 -7.69 7.18 4.70
N LYS A 48 -6.47 6.92 5.14
CA LYS A 48 -5.74 7.73 6.11
C LYS A 48 -4.68 8.56 5.40
N THR A 49 -4.39 9.71 5.99
CA THR A 49 -3.46 10.69 5.40
C THR A 49 -2.16 10.72 6.21
N VAL A 50 -1.04 10.77 5.50
CA VAL A 50 0.30 10.94 6.08
C VAL A 50 0.31 12.21 6.94
N THR A 51 1.12 12.22 8.00
CA THR A 51 1.29 13.23 9.05
C THR A 51 0.09 13.44 9.98
N SER A 52 -1.15 13.42 9.48
CA SER A 52 -2.35 13.62 10.31
C SER A 52 -2.85 12.35 10.97
N HIS A 53 -2.68 11.19 10.32
CA HIS A 53 -3.10 9.89 10.84
C HIS A 53 -1.93 8.96 11.13
N TYR A 54 -0.86 9.06 10.35
CA TYR A 54 0.34 8.23 10.51
C TYR A 54 1.59 8.95 10.01
N THR A 55 2.75 8.56 10.52
CA THR A 55 4.06 8.89 9.95
C THR A 55 4.52 7.74 9.06
N HIS A 56 5.30 8.09 8.03
CA HIS A 56 5.80 7.14 7.05
C HIS A 56 7.30 7.30 6.87
N ASN A 57 8.02 6.19 6.97
CA ASN A 57 9.43 6.11 6.61
C ASN A 57 9.57 5.15 5.42
N SER A 58 9.69 5.71 4.22
CA SER A 58 9.85 4.94 2.99
C SER A 58 11.17 4.17 2.92
N GLY A 59 12.23 4.68 3.57
CA GLY A 59 13.54 4.04 3.61
C GLY A 59 13.57 2.76 4.45
N THR A 60 12.83 2.72 5.56
CA THR A 60 12.67 1.51 6.40
C THR A 60 11.40 0.73 6.08
N LYS A 61 10.56 1.24 5.17
CA LYS A 61 9.26 0.67 4.79
C LYS A 61 8.29 0.51 5.96
N LYS A 62 8.24 1.53 6.83
CA LYS A 62 7.47 1.51 8.07
C LYS A 62 6.42 2.61 8.13
N ILE A 63 5.27 2.27 8.70
CA ILE A 63 4.19 3.18 9.06
C ILE A 63 3.97 3.12 10.57
N GLN A 64 3.74 4.27 11.21
CA GLN A 64 3.34 4.36 12.61
C GLN A 64 2.18 5.35 12.77
N PHE A 65 1.11 4.96 13.46
CA PHE A 65 -0.02 5.86 13.70
C PHE A 65 0.31 6.95 14.74
N VAL A 66 -0.21 8.15 14.53
CA VAL A 66 -0.05 9.25 15.50
C VAL A 66 -1.02 9.09 16.68
N THR A 67 -0.79 9.82 17.77
CA THR A 67 -1.62 9.76 18.98
C THR A 67 -3.09 10.08 18.65
N GLY A 68 -4.02 9.29 19.20
CA GLY A 68 -5.46 9.46 18.95
C GLY A 68 -5.95 8.91 17.60
N GLN A 69 -5.04 8.46 16.72
CA GLN A 69 -5.36 7.88 15.41
C GLN A 69 -5.03 6.39 15.33
N VAL A 70 -4.62 5.80 16.46
CA VAL A 70 -4.23 4.39 16.55
C VAL A 70 -5.46 3.50 16.36
N PRO A 71 -5.47 2.61 15.35
CA PRO A 71 -6.56 1.67 15.15
C PRO A 71 -6.72 0.75 16.36
N ALA A 72 -7.96 0.51 16.76
CA ALA A 72 -8.27 -0.45 17.81
C ALA A 72 -7.74 -1.86 17.47
N SER A 73 -7.53 -2.67 18.50
CA SER A 73 -7.14 -4.07 18.32
C SER A 73 -8.16 -4.80 17.45
N GLY A 74 -7.71 -5.51 16.42
CA GLY A 74 -8.59 -6.16 15.47
C GLY A 74 -7.85 -6.99 14.42
N THR A 75 -8.59 -7.84 13.71
CA THR A 75 -8.02 -8.72 12.70
C THR A 75 -8.07 -8.08 11.32
N ALA A 76 -6.92 -7.96 10.67
CA ALA A 76 -6.75 -7.48 9.29
C ALA A 76 -7.53 -6.18 9.03
N ASN A 77 -7.56 -5.28 10.02
CA ASN A 77 -8.28 -4.01 9.99
C ASN A 77 -7.40 -2.83 9.54
N ILE A 78 -6.15 -3.09 9.18
CA ILE A 78 -5.25 -2.14 8.52
C ILE A 78 -4.85 -2.74 7.18
N LEU A 79 -4.92 -1.93 6.12
CA LEU A 79 -4.49 -2.28 4.77
C LEU A 79 -3.48 -1.24 4.32
N ILE A 80 -2.25 -1.69 4.05
CA ILE A 80 -1.20 -0.86 3.46
C ILE A 80 -1.00 -1.36 2.04
N LEU A 81 -1.21 -0.48 1.07
CA LEU A 81 -1.08 -0.85 -0.34
C LEU A 81 -0.25 0.18 -1.08
N ARG A 82 0.40 -0.29 -2.12
CA ARG A 82 1.10 0.54 -3.06
C ARG A 82 0.11 1.11 -4.06
N LYS A 83 0.10 2.43 -4.24
CA LYS A 83 -0.54 3.08 -5.36
C LYS A 83 0.11 2.57 -6.64
N THR A 84 -0.64 1.78 -7.40
CA THR A 84 -0.27 1.41 -8.75
C THR A 84 -1.04 2.34 -9.66
N ASP A 85 -0.39 3.36 -10.19
CA ASP A 85 -0.99 4.19 -11.22
C ASP A 85 -1.18 3.34 -12.48
N ILE A 86 -2.32 2.66 -12.57
CA ILE A 86 -2.90 2.23 -13.85
C ILE A 86 -4.24 2.94 -13.95
N THR A 87 -4.19 4.23 -14.25
CA THR A 87 -5.36 5.00 -14.68
C THR A 87 -5.37 5.22 -16.19
N ASN A 88 -4.21 5.16 -16.85
CA ASN A 88 -4.06 5.12 -18.31
C ASN A 88 -3.13 3.96 -18.71
N PRO A 89 -3.57 3.00 -19.56
CA PRO A 89 -2.61 2.12 -20.23
C PRO A 89 -1.59 2.98 -21.00
N LYS A 90 -0.32 2.58 -21.01
CA LYS A 90 0.77 3.31 -21.69
C LYS A 90 0.56 3.47 -23.21
N THR A 91 -0.45 2.81 -23.77
CA THR A 91 -0.77 2.81 -25.18
C THR A 91 -2.27 2.58 -25.37
N ASP A 92 -2.92 3.45 -26.15
CA ASP A 92 -4.12 3.08 -26.89
C ASP A 92 -3.72 2.00 -27.89
N PHE A 93 -4.15 0.75 -27.68
CA PHE A 93 -3.98 -0.27 -28.71
C PHE A 93 -4.87 0.09 -29.89
N GLN A 94 -4.29 0.79 -30.87
CA GLN A 94 -4.96 1.08 -32.13
C GLN A 94 -5.26 -0.26 -32.81
N PRO A 95 -6.51 -0.55 -33.24
CA PRO A 95 -6.82 -1.77 -33.97
C PRO A 95 -5.95 -1.82 -35.24
N GLY A 96 -5.02 -2.77 -35.30
CA GLY A 96 -4.01 -2.89 -36.35
C GLY A 96 -2.55 -2.78 -35.86
N SER A 97 -2.30 -2.43 -34.60
CA SER A 97 -0.94 -2.47 -34.03
C SER A 97 -0.54 -3.92 -33.73
N SER A 98 0.31 -4.50 -34.57
CA SER A 98 0.92 -5.81 -34.32
C SER A 98 1.85 -5.71 -33.11
N ILE A 99 1.53 -6.43 -32.03
CA ILE A 99 2.52 -6.79 -31.02
C ILE A 99 3.51 -7.72 -31.73
N ARG A 100 4.64 -7.17 -32.17
CA ARG A 100 5.75 -7.99 -32.62
C ARG A 100 6.59 -8.31 -31.39
N ALA A 101 6.53 -9.56 -30.95
CA ALA A 101 7.63 -10.13 -30.19
C ALA A 101 8.86 -10.02 -31.09
N GLN A 102 9.86 -9.23 -30.70
CA GLN A 102 11.17 -9.38 -31.32
C GLN A 102 11.72 -10.73 -30.87
N ASP A 103 12.15 -11.49 -31.87
CA ASP A 103 12.82 -12.79 -31.83
C ASP A 103 13.94 -12.85 -30.78
#